data_AF-A0A1X7VX70-F1
#
_entry.id   AF-A0A1X7VX70-F1
#
_cell.length_a   1.000
_cell.length_b   1.000
_cell.length_c   1.000
_cell.angle_alpha   90.00
_cell.angle_beta   90.00
_cell.angle_gamma   90.00
#
_symmetry.space_group_name_H-M   'P 1'
#
loop_
_entity.id
_entity.type
_entity.pdbx_description
1 polymer ?
#
loop_
_entity_poly.entity_id
_entity_poly.type
_entity_poly.pdbx_seq_one_letter_code
_entity_poly.pdbx_strand_id
1 'polypeptide(L)' 'GLSLDTAIIDLSTDVFGDGMAYVALSCVRTLNGLHLLSFHPLPVKVSSPCIYKINSLEVNFGMT' A
#
# COMPACT_ATOMS: atom_id res chain seq x y z
N GLY A 1 -3.40 10.90 6.81
CA GLY A 1 -2.92 10.74 5.42
C GLY A 1 -3.25 11.99 4.64
N LEU A 2 -2.51 12.24 3.56
CA LEU A 2 -2.86 13.25 2.55
C LEU A 2 -3.92 12.68 1.59
N SER A 3 -4.70 13.57 0.96
CA SER A 3 -5.65 13.22 -0.09
C SER A 3 -5.36 14.10 -1.30
N LEU A 4 -4.81 13.48 -2.34
CA LEU A 4 -4.29 14.12 -3.54
C LEU A 4 -5.23 13.86 -4.72
N ASP A 5 -5.43 14.86 -5.57
CA ASP A 5 -6.01 14.65 -6.90
C ASP A 5 -4.99 13.94 -7.79
N THR A 6 -3.80 14.54 -7.81
CA THR A 6 -2.56 14.29 -8.55
C THR A 6 -1.46 13.46 -7.90
N ALA A 7 -0.89 12.39 -8.48
CA ALA A 7 0.46 11.96 -8.10
C ALA A 7 1.21 11.21 -9.20
N ILE A 8 2.53 11.42 -9.23
CA ILE A 8 3.49 10.55 -9.93
C ILE A 8 4.21 9.74 -8.86
N ILE A 9 4.16 8.41 -8.95
CA ILE A 9 4.76 7.51 -7.96
C ILE A 9 5.69 6.54 -8.68
N ASP A 10 6.96 6.52 -8.28
CA ASP A 10 7.90 5.50 -8.74
C ASP A 10 7.79 4.23 -7.89
N LEU A 11 7.43 3.12 -8.52
CA LEU A 11 7.31 1.80 -7.91
C LEU A 11 8.43 0.86 -8.37
N SER A 12 9.62 1.41 -8.59
CA SER A 12 10.84 0.65 -8.81
C SER A 12 11.26 -0.14 -7.56
N THR A 13 12.11 -1.15 -7.76
CA THR A 13 12.63 -2.00 -6.68
C THR A 13 13.42 -1.17 -5.65
N ASP A 14 13.32 -1.56 -4.38
CA ASP A 14 14.09 -0.99 -3.25
C ASP A 14 13.80 0.47 -2.87
N VAL A 15 12.78 1.12 -3.45
CA VAL A 15 12.33 2.46 -3.04
C VAL A 15 11.51 2.43 -1.75
N PHE A 16 10.71 1.39 -1.54
CA PHE A 16 9.74 1.32 -0.44
C PHE A 16 10.04 0.20 0.57
N GLY A 17 9.87 0.55 1.84
CA GLY A 17 9.73 -0.39 2.96
C GLY A 17 8.32 -0.98 3.07
N ASP A 18 8.12 -1.86 4.03
CA ASP A 18 6.84 -2.55 4.24
C ASP A 18 5.69 -1.56 4.45
N GLY A 19 4.60 -1.74 3.68
CA GLY A 19 3.40 -0.90 3.72
C GLY A 19 3.53 0.47 3.04
N MET A 20 4.73 0.94 2.68
CA MET A 20 4.90 2.29 2.15
C MET A 20 4.32 2.48 0.75
N ALA A 21 4.39 1.46 -0.11
CA ALA A 21 3.76 1.50 -1.43
C ALA A 21 2.24 1.71 -1.32
N TYR A 22 1.59 1.04 -0.35
CA TYR A 22 0.18 1.24 -0.06
C TYR A 22 -0.11 2.66 0.45
N VAL A 23 0.72 3.22 1.33
CA VAL A 23 0.55 4.59 1.83
C VAL A 23 0.64 5.60 0.67
N ALA A 24 1.61 5.44 -0.22
CA ALA A 24 1.76 6.32 -1.38
C ALA A 24 0.55 6.24 -2.33
N LEU A 25 0.10 5.01 -2.63
CA LEU A 25 -1.04 4.77 -3.53
C LEU A 25 -2.38 5.24 -2.94
N SER A 26 -2.62 4.98 -1.65
CA SER A 26 -3.88 5.31 -0.97
C SER A 26 -4.10 6.81 -0.78
N CYS A 27 -3.06 7.63 -0.97
CA CYS A 27 -3.20 9.08 -0.97
C CYS A 27 -3.88 9.64 -2.23
N VAL A 28 -3.98 8.89 -3.35
CA VAL A 28 -4.55 9.41 -4.60
C VAL A 28 -6.03 9.05 -4.72
N ARG A 29 -6.88 10.05 -4.92
CA ARG A 29 -8.34 9.88 -4.90
C ARG A 29 -8.92 9.10 -6.07
N THR A 30 -8.28 9.17 -7.23
CA THR A 30 -8.80 8.54 -8.46
C THR A 30 -7.66 7.91 -9.24
N LEU A 31 -7.94 6.79 -9.92
CA LEU A 31 -6.95 6.15 -10.78
C LEU A 31 -6.50 7.05 -11.95
N ASN A 32 -7.38 7.91 -12.47
CA ASN A 32 -7.03 8.87 -13.52
C ASN A 32 -5.99 9.91 -13.06
N GLY A 33 -5.91 10.19 -11.76
CA GLY A 33 -4.95 11.12 -11.19
C GLY A 33 -3.60 10.49 -10.84
N LEU A 34 -3.45 9.18 -11.05
CA LEU A 34 -2.27 8.41 -10.70
C LEU A 34 -1.43 8.08 -11.95
N HIS A 35 -0.16 8.45 -11.93
CA HIS A 35 0.82 8.02 -12.91
C HIS A 35 1.93 7.21 -12.22
N LEU A 36 2.16 5.98 -12.69
CA LEU A 36 3.16 5.08 -12.11
C LEU A 36 4.40 5.03 -12.99
N LEU A 37 5.57 5.19 -12.37
CA LEU A 37 6.87 4.93 -13.01
C LEU A 37 7.37 3.55 -12.58
N SER A 38 8.05 2.87 -13.50
CA SER A 38 8.83 1.63 -13.24
C SER A 38 8.09 0.57 -12.41
N PHE A 39 6.80 0.35 -12.68
CA PHE A 39 5.97 -0.53 -11.86
C PHE A 39 6.57 -1.92 -11.71
N HIS A 40 6.89 -2.26 -10.46
CA HIS A 40 7.32 -3.58 -10.05
C HIS A 40 6.47 -4.04 -8.85
N PRO A 41 6.12 -5.33 -8.71
CA PRO A 41 5.30 -5.79 -7.58
C PRO A 41 6.08 -5.91 -6.26
N LEU A 42 7.39 -6.08 -6.31
CA LEU A 42 8.24 -6.29 -5.13
C LEU A 42 8.16 -5.20 -4.03
N PRO A 43 8.02 -3.90 -4.35
CA PRO A 43 7.79 -2.85 -3.35
C PRO A 43 6.42 -2.93 -2.67
N VAL A 44 5.45 -3.67 -3.22
CA VAL A 44 4.13 -3.91 -2.62
C VAL A 44 4.23 -5.07 -1.63
N LYS A 45 4.86 -4.78 -0.50
CA LYS A 45 5.12 -5.75 0.58
C LYS A 45 4.52 -5.28 1.89
N VAL A 46 4.19 -6.23 2.75
CA VAL A 46 3.65 -6.01 4.10
C VAL A 46 4.48 -6.84 5.07
N SER A 47 4.66 -6.32 6.28
CA SER A 47 5.39 -7.05 7.31
C SER A 47 4.56 -8.24 7.82
N SER A 48 5.18 -9.41 7.96
CA SER A 48 4.51 -10.62 8.44
C SER A 48 3.81 -10.43 9.80
N PRO A 49 4.39 -9.71 10.80
CA PRO A 49 3.70 -9.45 12.07
C PRO A 49 2.36 -8.73 11.91
N CYS A 50 2.23 -7.83 10.93
CA CYS A 50 0.98 -7.14 10.65
C CYS A 50 -0.10 -8.10 10.13
N ILE A 51 0.26 -9.05 9.26
CA ILE A 51 -0.65 -10.09 8.78
C ILE A 51 -1.15 -10.94 9.96
N TYR A 52 -0.24 -11.44 10.80
CA TYR A 52 -0.64 -12.24 11.96
C TYR A 52 -1.57 -11.48 12.90
N LYS A 53 -1.31 -10.19 13.10
CA LYS A 53 -2.16 -9.35 13.93
C LYS A 53 -3.54 -9.16 13.33
N ILE A 54 -3.65 -8.90 12.02
CA ILE A 54 -4.95 -8.72 11.35
C ILE A 54 -5.77 -10.00 11.42
N ASN A 55 -5.17 -11.15 11.12
CA ASN A 55 -5.85 -12.45 11.16
C ASN A 55 -6.33 -12.77 12.58
N SER A 56 -5.54 -12.44 13.60
CA SER A 56 -5.95 -12.61 15.00
C SER A 56 -7.17 -11.73 15.34
N LEU A 57 -7.24 -10.51 14.83
CA LEU A 57 -8.39 -9.63 15.05
C LEU A 57 -9.63 -10.18 14.33
N GLU A 58 -9.49 -10.65 13.08
CA GLU A 58 -10.59 -11.25 12.33
C GLU A 58 -11.25 -12.41 13.06
N VAL A 59 -10.45 -13.33 13.61
CA VAL A 59 -10.93 -14.44 14.44
C VAL A 59 -11.61 -13.94 15.72
N ASN A 60 -10.99 -12.98 16.42
CA ASN A 60 -11.51 -12.49 17.70
C ASN A 60 -12.84 -11.72 17.57
N PHE A 61 -13.08 -11.08 16.42
CA PHE A 61 -14.31 -10.34 16.14
C PHE A 61 -15.32 -11.13 15.29
N GLY A 62 -15.05 -12.41 14.97
CA GLY A 62 -15.95 -13.25 14.18
C GLY A 62 -16.17 -12.74 12.76
N MET A 63 -15.19 -12.06 12.18
CA MET A 63 -15.24 -11.53 10.80
C MET A 63 -14.87 -12.60 9.76
N THR A 64 -14.40 -13.77 10.22
CA THR A 64 -14.03 -14.96 9.44
C THR A 64 -14.46 -16.22 10.16
#